data_AF-A0A2W6W499-F1
#
_entry.id   AF-A0A2W6W499-F1
#
_cell.length_a   1.000
_cell.length_b   1.000
_cell.length_c   1.000
_cell.angle_alpha   90.00
_cell.angle_beta   90.00
_cell.angle_gamma   90.00
#
_symmetry.space_group_name_H-M   'P 1'
#
loop_
_entity.id
_entity.type
_entity.pdbx_description
1 polymer ?
#
loop_
_entity_poly.entity_id
_entity_poly.type
_entity_poly.pdbx_seq_one_letter_code
_entity_poly.pdbx_strand_id
1 'polypeptide(L)'
;SKQYRGYSVQRQIAEGYYAYIEALRGRRVVAIDETRGLISVHLFFDHPADPRRPYSPIYFPDPSSVLAFEVFKIRNGLIEAVTAIGALFPYGMRSGWGDGDARMVIPAA
;
A
#
# COMPACT_ATOMS: atom_id res chain seq x y z
N SER A 1 0.08 -15.55 3.51
CA SER A 1 0.35 -17.01 3.53
C SER A 1 1.68 -17.27 4.24
N LYS A 2 1.93 -18.47 4.78
CA LYS A 2 3.20 -18.81 5.45
C LYS A 2 4.41 -18.78 4.49
N GLN A 3 4.17 -18.87 3.18
CA GLN A 3 5.17 -18.97 2.11
C GLN A 3 6.13 -17.77 2.02
N TYR A 4 5.68 -16.55 2.31
CA TYR A 4 6.47 -15.32 2.12
C TYR A 4 7.09 -14.78 3.43
N ARG A 5 6.88 -15.48 4.56
CA ARG A 5 7.50 -15.11 5.85
C ARG A 5 9.00 -15.36 5.78
N GLY A 6 9.79 -14.38 6.21
CA GLY A 6 11.26 -14.44 6.18
C GLY A 6 11.90 -13.98 4.87
N TYR A 7 11.11 -13.67 3.84
CA TYR A 7 11.63 -13.03 2.64
C TYR A 7 11.93 -11.55 2.90
N SER A 8 13.01 -11.04 2.29
CA SER A 8 13.21 -9.60 2.13
C SER A 8 12.03 -8.99 1.36
N VAL A 9 11.70 -7.73 1.60
CA VAL A 9 10.63 -7.01 0.89
C VAL A 9 10.84 -7.04 -0.62
N GLN A 10 12.08 -6.88 -1.08
CA GLN A 10 12.45 -6.94 -2.50
C GLN A 10 12.03 -8.28 -3.12
N ARG A 11 12.31 -9.38 -2.43
CA ARG A 11 11.89 -10.72 -2.87
C ARG A 11 10.38 -10.90 -2.81
N GLN A 12 9.70 -10.37 -1.78
CA GLN A 12 8.24 -10.42 -1.71
C GLN A 12 7.60 -9.71 -2.90
N ILE A 13 8.13 -8.56 -3.32
CA ILE A 13 7.69 -7.84 -4.51
C ILE A 13 7.95 -8.68 -5.77
N ALA A 14 9.17 -9.20 -5.93
CA ALA A 14 9.56 -10.00 -7.10
C ALA A 14 8.71 -11.26 -7.28
N GLU A 15 8.33 -11.90 -6.18
CA GLU A 15 7.52 -13.13 -6.16
C GLU A 15 6.00 -12.83 -6.18
N GLY A 16 5.60 -11.58 -6.42
CA GLY A 16 4.19 -11.20 -6.57
C GLY A 16 3.36 -11.22 -5.28
N TYR A 17 3.99 -11.16 -4.09
CA TYR A 17 3.27 -11.21 -2.81
C TYR A 17 2.17 -10.15 -2.68
N TYR A 18 2.38 -8.98 -3.29
CA TYR A 18 1.46 -7.85 -3.26
C TYR A 18 0.55 -7.75 -4.50
N ALA A 19 0.59 -8.72 -5.43
CA ALA A 19 -0.17 -8.66 -6.68
C ALA A 19 -1.70 -8.81 -6.51
N TYR A 20 -2.17 -9.07 -5.29
CA TYR A 20 -3.59 -8.95 -4.94
C TYR A 20 -4.08 -7.49 -4.93
N ILE A 21 -3.17 -6.53 -4.79
CA ILE A 21 -3.44 -5.10 -4.99
C ILE A 21 -3.39 -4.83 -6.49
N GLU A 22 -4.41 -4.20 -7.04
CA GLU A 22 -4.45 -3.83 -8.46
C GLU A 22 -3.75 -2.50 -8.72
N ALA A 23 -3.95 -1.50 -7.87
CA ALA A 23 -3.37 -0.19 -8.07
C ALA A 23 -3.09 0.54 -6.76
N LEU A 24 -2.04 1.36 -6.79
CA LEU A 24 -1.80 2.41 -5.80
C LEU A 24 -2.18 3.76 -6.43
N ARG A 25 -2.95 4.56 -5.72
CA ARG A 25 -3.41 5.89 -6.17
C ARG A 25 -3.25 6.93 -5.08
N GLY A 26 -3.26 8.21 -5.44
CA GLY A 26 -3.37 9.28 -4.45
C GLY A 26 -2.17 9.43 -3.52
N ARG A 27 -1.02 8.83 -3.88
CA ARG A 27 0.18 8.83 -3.03
C ARG A 27 0.65 10.25 -2.79
N ARG A 28 0.64 10.69 -1.53
CA ARG A 28 0.99 12.04 -1.12
C ARG A 28 1.74 12.01 0.20
N VAL A 29 2.87 12.70 0.27
CA VAL A 29 3.54 13.00 1.55
C VAL A 29 2.71 14.08 2.24
N VAL A 30 2.24 13.82 3.46
CA VAL A 30 1.38 14.73 4.22
C VAL A 30 2.15 15.52 5.27
N ALA A 31 3.22 14.94 5.82
CA ALA A 31 4.06 15.59 6.82
C ALA A 31 5.47 14.96 6.83
N ILE A 32 6.46 15.78 7.16
CA ILE A 32 7.85 15.37 7.39
C ILE A 32 8.29 15.98 8.71
N ASP A 33 8.81 15.16 9.63
CA ASP A 33 9.53 15.60 10.83
C ASP A 33 10.99 15.15 10.68
N GLU A 34 11.84 16.03 10.19
CA GLU A 34 13.26 15.73 9.91
C GLU A 34 14.03 15.44 11.20
N THR A 35 13.78 16.19 12.27
CA THR A 35 14.43 16.02 13.58
C THR A 35 14.19 14.63 14.14
N ARG A 36 12.97 14.09 13.94
CA ARG A 36 12.63 12.71 14.35
C ARG A 36 12.79 11.69 13.22
N GLY A 37 13.18 12.10 12.01
CA GLY A 37 13.27 11.21 10.86
C GLY A 37 11.96 10.50 10.55
N LEU A 38 10.83 11.21 10.56
CA LEU A 38 9.51 10.63 10.26
C LEU A 38 8.96 11.22 8.95
N ILE A 39 8.40 10.36 8.11
CA ILE A 39 7.65 10.76 6.90
C ILE A 39 6.27 10.13 7.00
N SER A 40 5.23 10.94 6.92
CA SER A 40 3.84 10.47 6.84
C SER A 40 3.35 10.57 5.41
N VAL A 41 2.77 9.49 4.90
CA VAL A 41 2.23 9.36 3.55
C VAL A 41 0.79 8.89 3.63
N HIS A 42 -0.03 9.39 2.73
CA HIS A 42 -1.37 8.89 2.48
C HIS A 42 -1.47 8.32 1.06
N LEU A 43 -2.23 7.25 0.88
CA LEU A 43 -2.53 6.65 -0.42
C LEU A 43 -3.77 5.74 -0.37
N PHE A 44 -4.25 5.33 -1.55
CA PHE A 44 -5.21 4.25 -1.70
C PHE A 44 -4.56 2.98 -2.26
N PHE A 45 -4.94 1.83 -1.69
CA PHE A 45 -4.71 0.50 -2.28
C PHE A 45 -6.04 -0.04 -2.83
N ASP A 46 -6.08 -0.32 -4.13
CA ASP A 46 -7.27 -0.88 -4.78
C ASP A 46 -7.23 -2.41 -4.81
N HIS A 47 -8.29 -3.03 -4.29
CA HIS A 47 -8.48 -4.48 -4.26
C HIS A 47 -9.70 -4.81 -5.12
N PRO A 48 -9.54 -5.41 -6.31
CA PRO A 48 -10.65 -5.62 -7.24
C PRO A 48 -11.49 -6.86 -6.90
N ALA A 49 -11.15 -7.61 -5.85
CA ALA A 49 -11.70 -8.94 -5.55
C ALA A 49 -11.64 -9.92 -6.75
N ASP A 50 -10.65 -9.77 -7.63
CA ASP A 50 -10.47 -10.64 -8.80
C ASP A 50 -9.87 -11.99 -8.36
N PRO A 51 -10.58 -13.12 -8.54
CA PRO A 51 -10.07 -14.44 -8.17
C PRO A 51 -8.85 -14.89 -9.01
N ARG A 52 -8.54 -14.21 -10.12
CA ARG A 52 -7.34 -14.47 -10.92
C ARG A 52 -6.08 -13.88 -10.30
N ARG A 53 -6.19 -12.93 -9.37
CA ARG A 53 -5.04 -12.36 -8.66
C ARG A 53 -4.61 -13.26 -7.50
N PRO A 54 -3.32 -13.21 -7.09
CA PRO A 54 -2.84 -14.03 -5.97
C PRO A 54 -3.61 -13.79 -4.68
N TYR A 55 -3.58 -14.79 -3.80
CA TYR A 55 -4.23 -14.73 -2.50
C TYR A 55 -3.71 -13.54 -1.67
N SER A 56 -4.63 -12.66 -1.27
CA SER A 56 -4.35 -11.63 -0.27
C SER A 56 -4.27 -12.28 1.12
N PRO A 57 -3.26 -11.95 1.95
CA PRO A 57 -3.23 -12.35 3.36
C PRO A 57 -4.41 -11.78 4.17
N ILE A 58 -5.09 -10.76 3.64
CA ILE A 58 -6.30 -10.13 4.19
C ILE A 58 -7.44 -10.36 3.19
N TYR A 59 -8.50 -11.06 3.59
CA TYR A 59 -9.59 -11.39 2.67
C TYR A 59 -10.43 -10.15 2.33
N PHE A 60 -10.54 -9.82 1.04
CA PHE A 60 -11.41 -8.78 0.50
C PHE A 60 -12.50 -9.44 -0.35
N PRO A 61 -13.70 -9.74 0.22
CA PRO A 61 -14.76 -10.45 -0.51
C PRO A 61 -15.33 -9.65 -1.67
N ASP A 62 -15.33 -8.32 -1.53
CA ASP A 62 -15.89 -7.38 -2.50
C ASP A 62 -14.82 -6.37 -2.94
N PRO A 63 -14.94 -5.81 -4.16
CA PRO A 63 -14.07 -4.74 -4.59
C PRO A 63 -14.05 -3.61 -3.56
N SER A 64 -12.87 -3.20 -3.12
CA SER A 64 -12.70 -2.15 -2.11
C SER A 64 -11.41 -1.38 -2.28
N SER A 65 -11.40 -0.13 -1.83
CA SER A 65 -10.20 0.68 -1.73
C SER A 65 -9.84 0.86 -0.26
N VAL A 66 -8.60 0.57 0.12
CA VAL A 66 -8.10 0.88 1.47
C VAL A 66 -7.43 2.24 1.43
N LEU A 67 -7.99 3.20 2.15
CA LEU A 67 -7.34 4.48 2.43
C LEU A 67 -6.31 4.24 3.55
N ALA A 68 -5.03 4.37 3.24
CA ALA A 68 -3.95 4.15 4.19
C ALA A 68 -3.26 5.46 4.55
N PHE A 69 -2.92 5.60 5.83
CA PHE A 69 -1.90 6.52 6.32
C PHE A 69 -0.74 5.70 6.87
N GLU A 70 0.44 5.91 6.32
CA GLU A 70 1.65 5.20 6.68
C GLU A 70 2.69 6.19 7.19
N VAL A 71 3.26 5.91 8.35
CA VAL A 71 4.38 6.65 8.92
C VAL A 71 5.63 5.79 8.81
N PHE A 72 6.63 6.30 8.10
CA PHE A 72 7.94 5.70 7.94
C PHE A 72 8.93 6.38 8.88
N LYS A 73 9.60 5.59 9.72
CA LYS A 73 10.78 6.02 10.45
C LYS A 73 12.01 5.80 9.58
N ILE A 74 12.76 6.87 9.33
CA ILE A 74 13.99 6.86 8.54
C ILE A 74 15.18 7.09 9.47
N ARG A 75 16.21 6.25 9.33
CA ARG A 75 17.51 6.43 9.98
C ARG A 75 18.61 6.06 9.01
N ASN A 76 19.61 6.94 8.86
CA ASN A 76 20.74 6.74 7.95
C ASN A 76 20.31 6.40 6.50
N GLY A 77 19.24 7.05 6.01
CA GLY A 77 18.70 6.81 4.67
C GLY A 77 17.93 5.50 4.49
N LEU A 78 17.72 4.72 5.56
CA LEU A 78 16.99 3.46 5.53
C LEU A 78 15.67 3.57 6.30
N ILE A 79 14.66 2.82 5.86
CA ILE A 79 13.41 2.65 6.61
C ILE A 79 13.69 1.71 7.78
N GLU A 80 13.60 2.24 9.00
CA GLU A 80 13.80 1.51 10.26
C GLU A 80 12.50 0.89 10.76
N ALA A 81 11.37 1.57 10.58
CA ALA A 81 10.05 1.09 10.99
C ALA A 81 8.94 1.67 10.11
N VAL A 82 7.82 0.94 10.04
CA VAL A 82 6.60 1.36 9.35
C VAL A 82 5.42 1.15 10.29
N THR A 83 4.63 2.20 10.49
CA THR A 83 3.32 2.12 11.14
C THR A 83 2.26 2.51 10.14
N ALA A 84 1.29 1.64 9.91
CA ALA A 84 0.21 1.88 8.97
C ALA A 84 -1.15 1.78 9.68
N ILE A 85 -2.02 2.73 9.39
CA ILE A 85 -3.45 2.65 9.69
C ILE A 85 -4.22 2.71 8.37
N GLY A 86 -5.33 1.97 8.29
CA GLY A 86 -6.15 1.94 7.10
C GLY A 86 -7.62 1.72 7.40
N ALA A 87 -8.46 2.24 6.52
CA ALA A 87 -9.90 2.02 6.53
C ALA A 87 -10.38 1.59 5.13
N LEU A 88 -11.38 0.71 5.09
CA LEU A 88 -11.99 0.24 3.86
C LEU A 88 -13.04 1.25 3.37
N PHE A 89 -13.02 1.50 2.06
CA PHE A 89 -13.93 2.39 1.36
C PHE A 89 -14.43 1.73 0.06
N PRO A 90 -15.50 2.26 -0.56
CA PRO A 90 -15.93 1.82 -1.88
C PRO A 90 -14.78 1.84 -2.89
N TYR A 91 -14.72 0.80 -3.72
CA TYR A 91 -13.70 0.66 -4.73
C TYR A 91 -13.64 1.87 -5.68
N GLY A 92 -12.44 2.34 -5.97
CA GLY A 92 -12.21 3.50 -6.83
C GLY A 92 -12.52 4.85 -6.18
N MET A 93 -12.84 4.89 -4.87
CA MET A 93 -13.04 6.16 -4.16
C MET A 93 -11.83 7.08 -4.36
N ARG A 94 -12.12 8.34 -4.69
CA ARG A 94 -11.11 9.39 -4.84
C ARG A 94 -10.79 9.98 -3.47
N SER A 95 -9.54 10.42 -3.30
CA SER A 95 -9.17 11.20 -2.12
C SER A 95 -9.81 12.58 -2.18
N GLY A 96 -10.20 13.14 -1.03
CA GLY A 96 -10.67 14.53 -0.93
C GLY A 96 -9.59 15.60 -1.16
N TRP A 97 -8.34 15.20 -1.42
CA TRP A 97 -7.16 16.07 -1.52
C TRP A 97 -6.87 16.59 -2.95
N GLY A 98 -7.77 16.39 -3.92
CA GLY A 98 -7.54 16.77 -5.34
C GLY A 98 -6.50 15.89 -6.06
N ASP A 99 -6.30 16.14 -7.36
CA ASP A 99 -5.68 15.31 -8.43
C ASP A 99 -4.25 14.76 -8.16
N GLY A 100 -4.06 14.04 -7.06
CA GLY A 100 -2.97 13.09 -6.88
C GLY A 100 -3.21 11.84 -7.71
N ASP A 101 -3.43 11.99 -9.02
CA ASP A 101 -3.95 10.94 -9.92
C ASP A 101 -2.85 10.00 -10.46
N ALA A 102 -1.64 10.02 -9.90
CA ALA A 102 -0.62 9.04 -10.21
C ALA A 102 -1.11 7.64 -9.78
N ARG A 103 -1.61 6.89 -10.77
CA ARG A 103 -2.03 5.49 -10.63
C ARG A 103 -0.88 4.59 -11.03
N MET A 104 -0.36 3.84 -10.07
CA MET A 104 0.59 2.77 -10.34
C MET A 104 -0.18 1.45 -10.37
N VAL A 105 -0.35 0.87 -11.56
CA VAL A 105 -0.99 -0.45 -11.72
C VAL A 105 0.02 -1.54 -11.38
N ILE A 106 -0.39 -2.47 -10.54
CA ILE A 106 0.35 -3.69 -10.25
C ILE A 106 -0.18 -4.77 -11.19
N PRO A 107 0.65 -5.28 -12.11
CA PRO A 107 0.24 -6.35 -13.01
C PRO A 107 -0.16 -7.58 -12.20
N ALA A 108 -1.19 -8.30 -12.68
CA ALA A 108 -1.40 -9.66 -12.22
C ALA A 108 -0.16 -10.48 -12.66
N ALA A 109 0.49 -11.12 -11.69
CA ALA A 109 1.62 -12.00 -11.94
C ALA A 109 1.19 -13.24 -12.75
#